data_AF-A0AAU7KX24-F1
#
_entry.id   AF-A0AAU7KX24-F1
#
_cell.length_a   1.000
_cell.length_b   1.000
_cell.length_c   1.000
_cell.angle_alpha   90.00
_cell.angle_beta   90.00
_cell.angle_gamma   90.00
#
_symmetry.space_group_name_H-M   'P 1'
#
loop_
_entity.id
_entity.type
_entity.pdbx_description
1 polymer ?
#
loop_
_entity_poly.entity_id
_entity_poly.type
_entity_poly.pdbx_seq_one_letter_code
_entity_poly.pdbx_strand_id
1 'polypeptide(L)'
;MANTPLDEPKKGPLDGVTVLDFSRVLAGPYCTMVLADLGARVIKVEKIGTGDDTREFGPFVENESAYFSCFNRNKESIVLDIKSPRDRELLERLLDEADVLVENFRPGVMERLGYGPERLAQTHPHLIYSSISGFGHTGPFSELPGYDMVVQAMGGVMSLTGWPDGEPARVGTSFGDLSAALFAAVGIIASLYSRTKDAQGTRVDIGMLDCQAAMMETALARYDIEGVVPNRTGDCHPSLAPFESFKAEDGKLVIAAGNDTLFLLMADAIGASRLAFDPRFITNDLRCQNRPALVEEMERILTTRPVQHWVDLLNEEGVPCSPINTIDKLLDHPQLKARNMIVQVQGSAGKPFRTAGNPIKMTGRVDLGSGTPLVAPGLGQHRQAILDELMARHGSYCLPSTPGQAGKARSAKAGATSSGQRQGAQSDQAAMARQESCKASGSAATRIKGGQSASDKQGQAPARDLGKRVGKP
;
A
#
# COMPACT_ATOMS: atom_id res chain seq x y z
N MET A 1 -11.50 25.30 37.41
CA MET A 1 -11.81 25.58 35.99
C MET A 1 -12.75 24.50 35.54
N ALA A 2 -13.94 24.87 35.06
CA ALA A 2 -15.01 23.93 34.76
C ALA A 2 -14.63 23.04 33.56
N ASN A 3 -14.88 21.74 33.70
CA ASN A 3 -14.80 20.76 32.63
C ASN A 3 -15.89 21.09 31.61
N THR A 4 -15.53 21.72 30.50
CA THR A 4 -16.40 21.84 29.33
C THR A 4 -16.75 20.43 28.85
N PRO A 5 -18.01 20.11 28.51
CA PRO A 5 -18.35 18.83 27.92
C PRO A 5 -17.49 18.63 26.67
N LEU A 6 -16.80 17.49 26.57
CA LEU A 6 -16.09 17.12 25.35
C LEU A 6 -17.14 17.06 24.23
N ASP A 7 -17.03 17.98 23.27
CA ASP A 7 -17.83 18.00 22.04
C ASP A 7 -17.96 16.59 21.46
N GLU A 8 -19.13 16.27 20.90
CA GLU A 8 -19.29 15.04 20.12
C GLU A 8 -18.14 14.89 19.12
N PRO A 9 -17.57 13.69 19.00
CA PRO A 9 -16.44 13.49 18.13
C PRO A 9 -16.75 13.92 16.70
N LYS A 10 -15.98 14.89 16.19
CA LYS A 10 -16.11 15.34 14.80
C LYS A 10 -15.80 14.17 13.88
N LYS A 11 -16.64 13.98 12.86
CA LYS A 11 -16.43 13.00 11.77
C LYS A 11 -15.04 13.15 11.14
N GLY A 12 -14.59 12.20 10.30
CA GLY A 12 -13.26 12.26 9.67
C GLY A 12 -13.05 13.51 8.79
N PRO A 13 -11.79 13.94 8.52
CA PRO A 13 -11.51 15.11 7.70
C PRO A 13 -12.00 15.01 6.25
N LEU A 14 -12.25 13.79 5.75
CA LEU A 14 -12.81 13.54 4.43
C LEU A 14 -14.30 13.14 4.48
N ASP A 15 -15.01 13.44 5.58
CA ASP A 15 -16.46 13.26 5.62
C ASP A 15 -17.12 14.04 4.46
N GLY A 16 -18.04 13.36 3.77
CA GLY A 16 -18.70 13.89 2.58
C GLY A 16 -17.96 13.63 1.27
N VAL A 17 -16.73 13.09 1.29
CA VAL A 17 -16.01 12.66 0.08
C VAL A 17 -16.40 11.23 -0.29
N THR A 18 -16.83 11.00 -1.53
CA THR A 18 -17.11 9.66 -2.08
C THR A 18 -16.01 9.23 -3.05
N VAL A 19 -15.47 8.03 -2.83
CA VAL A 19 -14.38 7.44 -3.61
C VAL A 19 -14.86 6.14 -4.28
N LEU A 20 -14.71 6.04 -5.60
CA LEU A 20 -14.85 4.77 -6.32
C LEU A 20 -13.48 4.09 -6.43
N ASP A 21 -13.36 2.95 -5.75
CA ASP A 21 -12.13 2.16 -5.69
C ASP A 21 -12.21 0.99 -6.69
N PHE A 22 -11.63 1.18 -7.87
CA PHE A 22 -11.46 0.15 -8.89
C PHE A 22 -10.16 -0.65 -8.71
N SER A 23 -9.37 -0.29 -7.71
CA SER A 23 -8.03 -0.82 -7.55
C SER A 23 -8.01 -2.22 -6.95
N ARG A 24 -6.88 -2.91 -7.12
CA ARG A 24 -6.65 -4.30 -6.69
C ARG A 24 -5.27 -4.46 -6.07
N VAL A 25 -5.04 -5.59 -5.41
CA VAL A 25 -3.72 -5.93 -4.84
C VAL A 25 -3.33 -5.04 -3.66
N LEU A 26 -2.43 -4.06 -3.81
CA LEU A 26 -1.90 -3.33 -2.66
C LEU A 26 -1.86 -1.81 -2.83
N ALA A 27 -1.16 -1.26 -3.83
CA ALA A 27 -0.94 0.19 -3.91
C ALA A 27 -2.25 1.01 -3.88
N GLY A 28 -3.19 0.69 -4.78
CA GLY A 28 -4.49 1.35 -4.80
C GLY A 28 -5.35 1.04 -3.57
N PRO A 29 -5.51 -0.24 -3.14
CA PRO A 29 -6.32 -0.53 -1.97
C PRO A 29 -5.80 0.11 -0.68
N TYR A 30 -4.47 0.22 -0.52
CA TYR A 30 -3.85 0.92 0.61
C TYR A 30 -4.12 2.43 0.54
N CYS A 31 -4.02 3.05 -0.65
CA CYS A 31 -4.36 4.45 -0.86
C CYS A 31 -5.81 4.74 -0.43
N THR A 32 -6.77 3.97 -0.95
CA THR A 32 -8.18 4.16 -0.63
C THR A 32 -8.52 3.75 0.81
N MET A 33 -7.79 2.82 1.42
CA MET A 33 -7.89 2.54 2.85
C MET A 33 -7.50 3.76 3.68
N VAL A 34 -6.41 4.46 3.33
CA VAL A 34 -6.02 5.69 4.02
C VAL A 34 -7.12 6.75 3.90
N LEU A 35 -7.74 6.89 2.73
CA LEU A 35 -8.87 7.81 2.53
C LEU A 35 -10.10 7.41 3.37
N ALA A 36 -10.45 6.13 3.43
CA ALA A 36 -11.52 5.60 4.28
C ALA A 36 -11.24 5.85 5.77
N ASP A 37 -10.01 5.60 6.20
CA ASP A 37 -9.52 5.84 7.55
C ASP A 37 -9.53 7.34 7.93
N LEU A 38 -9.52 8.22 6.94
CA LEU A 38 -9.72 9.68 7.08
C LEU A 38 -11.20 10.10 6.92
N GLY A 39 -12.12 9.15 6.81
CA GLY A 39 -13.57 9.38 6.82
C GLY A 39 -14.23 9.50 5.45
N ALA A 40 -13.51 9.27 4.35
CA ALA A 40 -14.14 9.20 3.04
C ALA A 40 -15.03 7.95 2.94
N ARG A 41 -16.15 8.06 2.22
CA ARG A 41 -16.93 6.89 1.83
C ARG A 41 -16.26 6.22 0.65
N VAL A 42 -15.77 5.00 0.83
CA VAL A 42 -15.06 4.26 -0.23
C VAL A 42 -15.89 3.09 -0.71
N ILE A 43 -16.28 3.10 -1.99
CA ILE A 43 -17.04 2.03 -2.64
C ILE A 43 -16.08 1.26 -3.55
N LYS A 44 -15.74 0.04 -3.14
CA LYS A 44 -14.90 -0.86 -3.94
C LYS A 44 -15.71 -1.51 -5.05
N VAL A 45 -15.31 -1.27 -6.29
CA VAL A 45 -15.91 -1.84 -7.50
C VAL A 45 -15.14 -3.09 -7.89
N GLU A 46 -15.82 -4.23 -7.84
CA GLU A 46 -15.19 -5.55 -7.96
C GLU A 46 -15.70 -6.35 -9.16
N LYS A 47 -14.82 -7.21 -9.72
CA LYS A 47 -15.18 -8.12 -10.83
C LYS A 47 -16.12 -9.23 -10.38
N ILE A 48 -16.98 -9.67 -11.30
CA ILE A 48 -17.86 -10.82 -11.08
C ILE A 48 -17.07 -12.09 -10.73
N GLY A 49 -17.63 -12.85 -9.79
CA GLY A 49 -17.16 -14.17 -9.39
C GLY A 49 -16.06 -14.12 -8.35
N THR A 50 -14.92 -13.50 -8.67
CA THR A 50 -13.71 -13.56 -7.83
C THR A 50 -13.45 -12.29 -7.01
N GLY A 51 -13.93 -11.12 -7.46
CA GLY A 51 -13.65 -9.85 -6.81
C GLY A 51 -12.18 -9.40 -6.89
N ASP A 52 -11.66 -8.72 -5.88
CA ASP A 52 -10.22 -8.43 -5.79
C ASP A 52 -9.38 -9.72 -5.69
N ASP A 53 -8.26 -9.77 -6.40
CA ASP A 53 -7.35 -10.93 -6.40
C ASP A 53 -6.82 -11.25 -4.99
N THR A 54 -6.76 -10.26 -4.10
CA THR A 54 -6.32 -10.44 -2.71
C THR A 54 -7.30 -11.20 -1.83
N ARG A 55 -8.55 -11.40 -2.26
CA ARG A 55 -9.49 -12.28 -1.54
C ARG A 55 -8.97 -13.72 -1.45
N GLU A 56 -8.10 -14.12 -2.37
CA GLU A 56 -7.44 -15.43 -2.41
C GLU A 56 -6.01 -15.41 -1.83
N PHE A 57 -5.53 -14.28 -1.30
CA PHE A 57 -4.16 -14.16 -0.79
C PHE A 57 -4.10 -14.47 0.70
N GLY A 58 -3.19 -15.35 1.10
CA GLY A 58 -2.94 -15.63 2.51
C GLY A 58 -2.27 -14.45 3.25
N PRO A 59 -2.21 -14.50 4.60
CA PRO A 59 -2.78 -15.56 5.45
C PRO A 59 -4.30 -15.47 5.56
N PHE A 60 -4.94 -16.56 6.01
CA PHE A 60 -6.38 -16.66 6.13
C PHE A 60 -6.83 -16.75 7.59
N VAL A 61 -7.95 -16.11 7.91
CA VAL A 61 -8.75 -16.37 9.12
C VAL A 61 -9.90 -17.26 8.70
N GLU A 62 -9.77 -18.55 8.95
CA GLU A 62 -10.56 -19.62 8.33
C GLU A 62 -10.48 -19.54 6.79
N ASN A 63 -11.55 -19.10 6.12
CA ASN A 63 -11.62 -19.03 4.65
C ASN A 63 -11.54 -17.59 4.10
N GLU A 64 -11.43 -16.57 4.96
CA GLU A 64 -11.32 -15.18 4.54
C GLU A 64 -9.88 -14.69 4.62
N SER A 65 -9.44 -14.02 3.55
CA SER A 65 -8.11 -13.43 3.48
C SER A 65 -7.94 -12.31 4.51
N ALA A 66 -6.97 -12.46 5.40
CA ALA A 66 -6.51 -11.37 6.25
C ALA A 66 -5.82 -10.28 5.43
N TYR A 67 -5.20 -10.63 4.30
CA TYR A 67 -4.58 -9.67 3.38
C TYR A 67 -5.64 -8.70 2.81
N PHE A 68 -6.71 -9.24 2.22
CA PHE A 68 -7.82 -8.42 1.73
C PHE A 68 -8.40 -7.56 2.85
N SER A 69 -8.64 -8.17 4.01
CA SER A 69 -9.31 -7.51 5.12
C SER A 69 -8.48 -6.37 5.72
N CYS A 70 -7.15 -6.51 5.79
CA CYS A 70 -6.23 -5.47 6.25
C CYS A 70 -6.38 -4.15 5.48
N PHE A 71 -6.44 -4.23 4.15
CA PHE A 71 -6.37 -3.08 3.24
C PHE A 71 -7.73 -2.67 2.64
N ASN A 72 -8.81 -3.35 3.04
CA ASN A 72 -10.16 -3.02 2.59
C ASN A 72 -11.15 -2.83 3.76
N ARG A 73 -10.63 -2.68 4.98
CA ARG A 73 -11.43 -2.25 6.14
C ARG A 73 -12.11 -0.90 5.86
N ASN A 74 -13.31 -0.71 6.43
CA ASN A 74 -14.14 0.49 6.29
C ASN A 74 -14.63 0.80 4.87
N LYS A 75 -14.45 -0.11 3.90
CA LYS A 75 -14.96 0.04 2.54
C LYS A 75 -16.33 -0.62 2.38
N GLU A 76 -17.11 -0.10 1.45
CA GLU A 76 -18.24 -0.79 0.83
C GLU A 76 -17.74 -1.63 -0.35
N SER A 77 -18.55 -2.61 -0.79
CA SER A 77 -18.22 -3.46 -1.95
C SER A 77 -19.45 -3.63 -2.82
N ILE A 78 -19.24 -3.41 -4.12
CA ILE A 78 -20.21 -3.68 -5.18
C ILE A 78 -19.54 -4.47 -6.30
N VAL A 79 -20.22 -5.50 -6.78
CA VAL A 79 -19.81 -6.26 -7.96
C VAL A 79 -20.53 -5.68 -9.17
N LEU A 80 -19.78 -5.31 -10.22
CA LEU A 80 -20.32 -4.77 -11.47
C LEU A 80 -19.78 -5.55 -12.68
N ASP A 81 -20.67 -5.88 -13.62
CA ASP A 81 -20.28 -6.25 -14.98
C ASP A 81 -20.23 -5.03 -15.89
N ILE A 82 -19.03 -4.54 -16.19
CA ILE A 82 -18.85 -3.36 -17.07
C ILE A 82 -19.31 -3.64 -18.52
N LYS A 83 -19.59 -4.89 -18.87
CA LYS A 83 -20.20 -5.26 -20.16
C LYS A 83 -21.73 -5.22 -20.15
N SER A 84 -22.35 -5.30 -18.98
CA SER A 84 -23.80 -5.26 -18.83
C SER A 84 -24.31 -3.81 -18.93
N PRO A 85 -25.24 -3.50 -19.84
CA PRO A 85 -25.80 -2.14 -19.95
C PRO A 85 -26.38 -1.62 -18.64
N ARG A 86 -26.99 -2.49 -17.83
CA ARG A 86 -27.57 -2.14 -16.53
C ARG A 86 -26.52 -1.74 -15.51
N ASP A 87 -25.41 -2.47 -15.44
CA ASP A 87 -24.34 -2.15 -14.49
C ASP A 87 -23.50 -0.96 -14.97
N ARG A 88 -23.42 -0.72 -16.29
CA ARG A 88 -22.87 0.52 -16.84
C ARG A 88 -23.72 1.72 -16.43
N GLU A 89 -25.05 1.64 -16.56
CA GLU A 89 -25.94 2.72 -16.12
C GLU A 89 -25.77 3.01 -14.61
N LEU A 90 -25.68 1.95 -13.80
CA LEU A 90 -25.39 2.09 -12.38
C LEU A 90 -24.04 2.77 -12.11
N LEU A 91 -23.01 2.40 -12.87
CA LEU A 91 -21.69 3.01 -12.75
C LEU A 91 -21.69 4.49 -13.15
N GLU A 92 -22.40 4.89 -14.21
CA GLU A 92 -22.52 6.31 -14.56
C GLU A 92 -23.16 7.11 -13.40
N ARG A 93 -24.22 6.59 -12.78
CA ARG A 93 -24.84 7.24 -11.60
C ARG A 93 -23.90 7.33 -10.40
N LEU A 94 -23.06 6.32 -10.20
CA LEU A 94 -22.03 6.36 -9.16
C LEU A 94 -20.96 7.41 -9.47
N LEU A 95 -20.57 7.57 -10.74
CA LEU A 95 -19.62 8.60 -11.17
C LEU A 95 -20.18 10.01 -11.02
N ASP A 96 -21.49 10.21 -11.25
CA ASP A 96 -22.17 11.48 -11.03
C ASP A 96 -22.08 11.97 -9.57
N GLU A 97 -21.99 11.05 -8.61
CA GLU A 97 -21.90 11.37 -7.18
C GLU A 97 -20.47 11.26 -6.61
N ALA A 98 -19.53 10.71 -7.36
CA ALA A 98 -18.19 10.45 -6.88
C ALA A 98 -17.30 11.69 -6.95
N ASP A 99 -16.46 11.86 -5.93
CA ASP A 99 -15.44 12.90 -5.91
C ASP A 99 -14.12 12.43 -6.48
N VAL A 100 -13.82 11.15 -6.26
CA VAL A 100 -12.55 10.53 -6.61
C VAL A 100 -12.79 9.16 -7.23
N LEU A 101 -12.07 8.86 -8.30
CA LEU A 101 -11.90 7.50 -8.81
C LEU A 101 -10.45 7.10 -8.64
N VAL A 102 -10.21 5.92 -8.07
CA VAL A 102 -8.86 5.34 -7.92
C VAL A 102 -8.79 4.01 -8.64
N GLU A 103 -7.77 3.85 -9.49
CA GLU A 103 -7.51 2.62 -10.21
C GLU A 103 -6.00 2.33 -10.30
N ASN A 104 -5.65 1.06 -10.46
CA ASN A 104 -4.27 0.62 -10.65
C ASN A 104 -4.16 -0.49 -11.70
N PHE A 105 -4.96 -0.37 -12.76
CA PHE A 105 -4.82 -1.24 -13.91
C PHE A 105 -3.57 -0.87 -14.72
N ARG A 106 -3.23 -1.71 -15.68
CA ARG A 106 -2.25 -1.29 -16.68
C ARG A 106 -2.81 -0.10 -17.47
N PRO A 107 -1.96 0.87 -17.88
CA PRO A 107 -2.39 1.93 -18.78
C PRO A 107 -3.18 1.40 -19.99
N GLY A 108 -4.21 2.13 -20.40
CA GLY A 108 -5.10 1.74 -21.50
C GLY A 108 -6.27 0.82 -21.09
N VAL A 109 -6.27 0.20 -19.89
CA VAL A 109 -7.37 -0.69 -19.47
C VAL A 109 -8.67 0.07 -19.26
N MET A 110 -8.65 1.18 -18.53
CA MET A 110 -9.85 1.96 -18.24
C MET A 110 -10.41 2.62 -19.50
N GLU A 111 -9.55 3.04 -20.42
CA GLU A 111 -9.91 3.53 -21.75
C GLU A 111 -10.67 2.46 -22.54
N ARG A 112 -10.18 1.22 -22.57
CA ARG A 112 -10.87 0.09 -23.24
C ARG A 112 -12.19 -0.27 -22.58
N LEU A 113 -12.35 -0.04 -21.29
CA LEU A 113 -13.62 -0.22 -20.57
C LEU A 113 -14.61 0.94 -20.82
N GLY A 114 -14.12 2.04 -21.40
CA GLY A 114 -14.88 3.25 -21.67
C GLY A 114 -14.91 4.22 -20.49
N TYR A 115 -13.99 4.12 -19.54
CA TYR A 115 -13.90 4.94 -18.33
C TYR A 115 -12.50 5.57 -18.18
N GLY A 116 -11.84 5.83 -19.30
CA GLY A 116 -10.52 6.47 -19.33
C GLY A 116 -10.54 7.94 -18.87
N PRO A 117 -9.39 8.48 -18.47
CA PRO A 117 -9.27 9.80 -17.86
C PRO A 117 -9.75 10.93 -18.77
N GLU A 118 -9.47 10.88 -20.07
CA GLU A 118 -9.86 11.94 -21.01
C GLU A 118 -11.39 12.01 -21.18
N ARG A 119 -12.06 10.85 -21.24
CA ARG A 119 -13.53 10.80 -21.29
C ARG A 119 -14.11 11.35 -19.99
N LEU A 120 -13.63 10.87 -18.85
CA LEU A 120 -14.17 11.26 -17.55
C LEU A 120 -13.92 12.73 -17.23
N ALA A 121 -12.82 13.33 -17.68
CA ALA A 121 -12.61 14.77 -17.59
C ALA A 121 -13.66 15.59 -18.39
N GLN A 122 -14.19 15.04 -19.49
CA GLN A 122 -15.23 15.69 -20.29
C GLN A 122 -16.63 15.50 -19.70
N THR A 123 -16.94 14.29 -19.19
CA THR A 123 -18.29 13.96 -18.70
C THR A 123 -18.49 14.28 -17.22
N HIS A 124 -17.42 14.22 -16.41
CA HIS A 124 -17.41 14.47 -14.97
C HIS A 124 -16.23 15.40 -14.61
N PRO A 125 -16.24 16.68 -15.04
CA PRO A 125 -15.11 17.59 -14.87
C PRO A 125 -14.73 17.88 -13.41
N HIS A 126 -15.60 17.53 -12.45
CA HIS A 126 -15.35 17.65 -11.01
C HIS A 126 -14.57 16.45 -10.41
N LEU A 127 -14.48 15.34 -11.15
CA LEU A 127 -13.94 14.08 -10.66
C LEU A 127 -12.41 14.12 -10.63
N ILE A 128 -11.83 13.74 -9.50
CA ILE A 128 -10.40 13.51 -9.38
C ILE A 128 -10.11 12.08 -9.82
N TYR A 129 -9.36 11.92 -10.91
CA TYR A 129 -9.00 10.62 -11.45
C TYR A 129 -7.58 10.26 -11.00
N SER A 130 -7.41 9.23 -10.17
CA SER A 130 -6.10 8.76 -9.74
C SER A 130 -5.75 7.40 -10.33
N SER A 131 -4.63 7.35 -11.05
CA SER A 131 -4.05 6.12 -11.58
C SER A 131 -2.74 5.79 -10.88
N ILE A 132 -2.55 4.52 -10.50
CA ILE A 132 -1.29 4.02 -9.94
C ILE A 132 -0.77 2.89 -10.81
N SER A 133 0.40 3.05 -11.42
CA SER A 133 1.01 2.02 -12.26
C SER A 133 2.50 1.86 -11.97
N GLY A 134 3.16 0.88 -12.60
CA GLY A 134 4.59 0.65 -12.41
C GLY A 134 5.46 1.85 -12.77
N PHE A 135 5.11 2.52 -13.87
CA PHE A 135 5.98 3.47 -14.55
C PHE A 135 5.24 4.76 -14.98
N GLY A 136 4.03 4.99 -14.45
CA GLY A 136 3.15 6.10 -14.87
C GLY A 136 2.47 5.84 -16.22
N HIS A 137 1.62 6.76 -16.66
CA HIS A 137 0.93 6.69 -17.96
C HIS A 137 1.70 7.42 -19.07
N THR A 138 2.92 7.88 -18.80
CA THR A 138 3.80 8.56 -19.76
C THR A 138 5.18 7.93 -19.79
N GLY A 139 5.99 8.28 -20.80
CA GLY A 139 7.35 7.76 -20.95
C GLY A 139 7.44 6.37 -21.60
N PRO A 140 8.66 5.90 -21.86
CA PRO A 140 8.92 4.72 -22.69
C PRO A 140 8.52 3.38 -22.05
N PHE A 141 8.34 3.35 -20.73
CA PHE A 141 8.01 2.14 -19.97
C PHE A 141 6.56 2.08 -19.49
N SER A 142 5.72 3.05 -19.87
CA SER A 142 4.30 3.13 -19.46
C SER A 142 3.52 1.83 -19.70
N GLU A 143 3.77 1.13 -20.81
CA GLU A 143 3.08 -0.12 -21.16
C GLU A 143 3.65 -1.38 -20.48
N LEU A 144 4.77 -1.27 -19.75
CA LEU A 144 5.38 -2.42 -19.09
C LEU A 144 4.60 -2.83 -17.83
N PRO A 145 4.51 -4.14 -17.54
CA PRO A 145 3.99 -4.60 -16.26
C PRO A 145 4.89 -4.18 -15.10
N GLY A 146 4.32 -3.53 -14.09
CA GLY A 146 5.02 -3.20 -12.85
C GLY A 146 4.38 -3.89 -11.65
N TYR A 147 5.10 -4.82 -11.03
CA TYR A 147 4.88 -5.23 -9.65
C TYR A 147 5.97 -4.61 -8.78
N ASP A 148 5.71 -4.47 -7.48
CA ASP A 148 6.65 -3.91 -6.49
C ASP A 148 8.09 -4.41 -6.67
N MET A 149 8.29 -5.73 -6.79
CA MET A 149 9.63 -6.31 -6.93
C MET A 149 10.35 -5.89 -8.22
N VAL A 150 9.62 -5.75 -9.33
CA VAL A 150 10.17 -5.29 -10.61
C VAL A 150 10.61 -3.85 -10.49
N VAL A 151 9.78 -3.02 -9.85
CA VAL A 151 10.09 -1.61 -9.66
C VAL A 151 11.25 -1.44 -8.68
N GLN A 152 11.29 -2.17 -7.56
CA GLN A 152 12.42 -2.16 -6.62
C GLN A 152 13.76 -2.52 -7.30
N ALA A 153 13.74 -3.48 -8.22
CA ALA A 153 14.94 -3.84 -8.98
C ALA A 153 15.38 -2.71 -9.92
N MET A 154 14.43 -2.06 -10.60
CA MET A 154 14.73 -0.97 -11.53
C MET A 154 15.08 0.35 -10.85
N GLY A 155 14.42 0.69 -9.74
CA GLY A 155 14.56 1.96 -9.01
C GLY A 155 15.80 2.06 -8.12
N GLY A 156 16.67 1.06 -8.14
CA GLY A 156 17.97 1.08 -7.46
C GLY A 156 17.95 0.74 -5.97
N VAL A 157 16.78 0.70 -5.30
CA VAL A 157 16.70 0.41 -3.86
C VAL A 157 17.27 -0.96 -3.50
N MET A 158 17.14 -1.96 -4.37
CA MET A 158 17.78 -3.27 -4.14
C MET A 158 19.30 -3.21 -4.16
N SER A 159 19.88 -2.34 -4.98
CA SER A 159 21.34 -2.13 -5.04
C SER A 159 21.88 -1.50 -3.76
N LEU A 160 21.04 -0.79 -3.01
CA LEU A 160 21.38 -0.15 -1.74
C LEU A 160 21.04 -1.02 -0.51
N THR A 161 20.20 -2.03 -0.69
CA THR A 161 19.68 -2.83 0.42
C THR A 161 20.45 -4.15 0.56
N GLY A 162 21.00 -4.38 1.75
CA GLY A 162 21.72 -5.61 2.11
C GLY A 162 23.07 -5.31 2.75
N TRP A 163 23.84 -6.37 3.02
CA TRP A 163 25.20 -6.26 3.54
C TRP A 163 26.20 -5.95 2.41
N PRO A 164 27.33 -5.26 2.69
CA PRO A 164 28.31 -4.89 1.68
C PRO A 164 28.79 -6.07 0.81
N ASP A 165 29.08 -7.22 1.45
CA ASP A 165 29.55 -8.44 0.79
C ASP A 165 28.40 -9.38 0.34
N GLY A 166 27.15 -8.94 0.53
CA GLY A 166 25.96 -9.70 0.14
C GLY A 166 25.45 -9.35 -1.25
N GLU A 167 24.61 -10.23 -1.80
CA GLU A 167 23.82 -9.97 -3.00
C GLU A 167 22.79 -8.85 -2.76
N PRO A 168 22.40 -8.08 -3.79
CA PRO A 168 21.28 -7.15 -3.73
C PRO A 168 20.02 -7.82 -3.17
N ALA A 169 19.37 -7.17 -2.21
CA ALA A 169 18.18 -7.70 -1.57
C ALA A 169 16.99 -6.76 -1.74
N ARG A 170 15.77 -7.31 -1.78
CA ARG A 170 14.56 -6.50 -1.68
C ARG A 170 14.40 -5.93 -0.28
N VAL A 171 13.68 -4.81 -0.16
CA VAL A 171 13.19 -4.34 1.14
C VAL A 171 12.23 -5.38 1.73
N GLY A 172 12.22 -5.52 3.06
CA GLY A 172 11.39 -6.50 3.77
C GLY A 172 9.87 -6.35 3.61
N THR A 173 9.41 -5.27 2.96
CA THR A 173 8.01 -4.95 2.67
C THR A 173 7.84 -4.49 1.22
N SER A 174 6.59 -4.32 0.77
CA SER A 174 6.23 -3.83 -0.56
C SER A 174 6.47 -2.31 -0.68
N PHE A 175 7.73 -1.91 -0.71
CA PHE A 175 8.17 -0.51 -0.66
C PHE A 175 7.63 0.35 -1.83
N GLY A 176 7.64 -0.19 -3.05
CA GLY A 176 7.10 0.47 -4.24
C GLY A 176 5.58 0.64 -4.16
N ASP A 177 4.85 -0.39 -3.74
CA ASP A 177 3.39 -0.29 -3.58
C ASP A 177 3.00 0.75 -2.51
N LEU A 178 3.64 0.69 -1.34
CA LEU A 178 3.31 1.56 -0.21
C LEU A 178 3.69 3.02 -0.46
N SER A 179 4.85 3.28 -1.07
CA SER A 179 5.24 4.65 -1.43
C SER A 179 4.28 5.25 -2.45
N ALA A 180 3.94 4.50 -3.51
CA ALA A 180 2.97 4.95 -4.51
C ALA A 180 1.58 5.20 -3.92
N ALA A 181 1.12 4.34 -3.01
CA ALA A 181 -0.15 4.54 -2.30
C ALA A 181 -0.19 5.86 -1.52
N LEU A 182 0.90 6.20 -0.83
CA LEU A 182 1.01 7.43 -0.04
C LEU A 182 1.10 8.67 -0.93
N PHE A 183 1.91 8.64 -2.01
CA PHE A 183 1.95 9.74 -2.97
C PHE A 183 0.61 9.95 -3.70
N ALA A 184 -0.10 8.87 -4.03
CA ALA A 184 -1.46 8.95 -4.58
C ALA A 184 -2.43 9.61 -3.58
N ALA A 185 -2.41 9.19 -2.31
CA ALA A 185 -3.27 9.78 -1.28
C ALA A 185 -2.98 11.29 -1.10
N VAL A 186 -1.70 11.68 -1.09
CA VAL A 186 -1.30 13.10 -1.03
C VAL A 186 -1.79 13.86 -2.26
N GLY A 187 -1.61 13.31 -3.47
CA GLY A 187 -2.08 13.91 -4.72
C GLY A 187 -3.60 14.08 -4.77
N ILE A 188 -4.36 13.09 -4.29
CA ILE A 188 -5.81 13.15 -4.18
C ILE A 188 -6.23 14.24 -3.20
N ILE A 189 -5.65 14.30 -1.99
CA ILE A 189 -5.99 15.31 -0.98
C ILE A 189 -5.65 16.73 -1.47
N ALA A 190 -4.49 16.90 -2.13
CA ALA A 190 -4.11 18.16 -2.73
C ALA A 190 -5.10 18.59 -3.84
N SER A 191 -5.54 17.63 -4.66
CA SER A 191 -6.52 17.87 -5.73
C SER A 191 -7.90 18.21 -5.15
N LEU A 192 -8.34 17.53 -4.09
CA LEU A 192 -9.58 17.84 -3.36
C LEU A 192 -9.54 19.27 -2.81
N TYR A 193 -8.42 19.67 -2.21
CA TYR A 193 -8.23 21.03 -1.74
C TYR A 193 -8.23 22.05 -2.88
N SER A 194 -7.53 21.78 -3.99
CA SER A 194 -7.54 22.66 -5.17
C SER A 194 -8.94 22.86 -5.72
N ARG A 195 -9.71 21.76 -5.85
CA ARG A 195 -11.08 21.75 -6.35
C ARG A 195 -12.03 22.63 -5.52
N THR A 196 -11.74 22.91 -4.26
CA THR A 196 -12.55 23.87 -3.46
C THR A 196 -12.49 25.31 -4.01
N LYS A 197 -11.52 25.61 -4.88
CA LYS A 197 -11.28 26.96 -5.43
C LYS A 197 -11.88 27.16 -6.81
N ASP A 198 -11.86 26.13 -7.66
CA ASP A 198 -12.25 26.20 -9.08
C ASP A 198 -13.30 25.15 -9.49
N ALA A 199 -13.70 24.27 -8.57
CA ALA A 199 -14.61 23.15 -8.79
C ALA A 199 -14.15 22.16 -9.88
N GLN A 200 -12.86 22.17 -10.26
CA GLN A 200 -12.30 21.25 -11.25
C GLN A 200 -11.59 20.08 -10.59
N GLY A 201 -11.87 18.88 -11.11
CA GLY A 201 -11.12 17.68 -10.84
C GLY A 201 -9.73 17.73 -11.48
N THR A 202 -8.88 16.78 -11.12
CA THR A 202 -7.52 16.69 -11.65
C THR A 202 -7.15 15.22 -11.85
N ARG A 203 -6.28 14.96 -12.82
CA ARG A 203 -5.67 13.64 -13.00
C ARG A 203 -4.42 13.54 -12.12
N VAL A 204 -4.39 12.55 -11.23
CA VAL A 204 -3.25 12.19 -10.38
C VAL A 204 -2.63 10.91 -10.93
N ASP A 205 -1.58 11.03 -11.74
CA ASP A 205 -0.86 9.91 -12.34
C ASP A 205 0.40 9.57 -11.53
N ILE A 206 0.46 8.35 -10.98
CA ILE A 206 1.54 7.92 -10.09
C ILE A 206 2.28 6.72 -10.69
N GLY A 207 3.57 6.91 -10.98
CA GLY A 207 4.51 5.84 -11.25
C GLY A 207 5.17 5.32 -9.97
N MET A 208 5.11 4.02 -9.72
CA MET A 208 5.85 3.40 -8.61
C MET A 208 7.37 3.66 -8.72
N LEU A 209 7.93 3.69 -9.93
CA LEU A 209 9.34 4.01 -10.15
C LEU A 209 9.69 5.44 -9.72
N ASP A 210 8.83 6.41 -10.04
CA ASP A 210 9.00 7.81 -9.65
C ASP A 210 9.01 7.95 -8.13
N CYS A 211 8.10 7.23 -7.47
CA CYS A 211 8.00 7.20 -6.01
C CYS A 211 9.26 6.62 -5.38
N GLN A 212 9.84 5.57 -5.98
CA GLN A 212 11.12 5.05 -5.52
C GLN A 212 12.24 6.08 -5.72
N ALA A 213 12.38 6.67 -6.90
CA ALA A 213 13.39 7.69 -7.14
C ALA A 213 13.30 8.85 -6.11
N ALA A 214 12.08 9.32 -5.81
CA ALA A 214 11.85 10.35 -4.80
C ALA A 214 12.23 9.93 -3.38
N MET A 215 12.04 8.66 -3.04
CA MET A 215 12.34 8.10 -1.71
C MET A 215 13.81 7.66 -1.53
N MET A 216 14.64 7.77 -2.56
CA MET A 216 16.06 7.40 -2.52
C MET A 216 16.95 8.43 -1.81
N GLU A 217 16.33 9.45 -1.22
CA GLU A 217 16.94 10.45 -0.34
C GLU A 217 18.19 11.09 -0.97
N THR A 218 19.35 10.96 -0.32
CA THR A 218 20.59 11.57 -0.78
C THR A 218 21.37 10.70 -1.77
N ALA A 219 20.92 9.47 -2.09
CA ALA A 219 21.68 8.55 -2.94
C ALA A 219 21.89 9.09 -4.36
N LEU A 220 20.85 9.65 -4.98
CA LEU A 220 20.94 10.25 -6.32
C LEU A 220 21.87 11.47 -6.31
N ALA A 221 21.72 12.36 -5.32
CA ALA A 221 22.55 13.55 -5.18
C ALA A 221 24.03 13.22 -4.91
N ARG A 222 24.30 12.20 -4.08
CA ARG A 222 25.66 11.72 -3.80
C ARG A 222 26.33 11.22 -5.06
N TYR A 223 25.64 10.40 -5.86
CA TYR A 223 26.18 9.92 -7.12
C TYR A 223 26.45 11.08 -8.10
N ASP A 224 25.53 12.04 -8.22
CA ASP A 224 25.67 13.19 -9.12
C ASP A 224 26.89 14.07 -8.75
N ILE A 225 27.13 14.28 -7.46
CA ILE A 225 28.22 15.13 -6.96
C ILE A 225 29.57 14.39 -6.95
N GLU A 226 29.60 13.14 -6.48
CA GLU A 226 30.85 12.40 -6.21
C GLU A 226 31.28 11.52 -7.40
N GLY A 227 30.36 11.16 -8.30
CA GLY A 227 30.59 10.20 -9.38
C GLY A 227 30.78 8.75 -8.91
N VAL A 228 30.58 8.48 -7.61
CA VAL A 228 30.74 7.17 -7.00
C VAL A 228 29.36 6.54 -6.79
N VAL A 229 29.16 5.35 -7.34
CA VAL A 229 27.89 4.61 -7.17
C VAL A 229 27.75 4.19 -5.70
N PRO A 230 26.71 4.65 -4.99
CA PRO A 230 26.47 4.19 -3.63
C PRO A 230 26.21 2.69 -3.60
N ASN A 231 26.69 2.02 -2.55
CA ASN A 231 26.60 0.57 -2.42
C ASN A 231 25.93 0.20 -1.09
N ARG A 232 25.59 -1.08 -0.93
CA ARG A 232 25.04 -1.65 0.30
C ARG A 232 25.93 -1.33 1.51
N THR A 233 25.36 -0.71 2.53
CA THR A 233 26.07 -0.34 3.77
C THR A 233 25.70 -1.23 4.96
N GLY A 234 24.86 -2.25 4.76
CA GLY A 234 24.30 -3.03 5.85
C GLY A 234 23.35 -2.17 6.68
N ASP A 235 23.69 -2.00 7.95
CA ASP A 235 22.96 -1.24 8.95
C ASP A 235 23.61 0.10 9.31
N CYS A 236 24.73 0.46 8.67
CA CYS A 236 25.45 1.69 8.99
C CYS A 236 24.97 2.88 8.15
N HIS A 237 24.91 4.04 8.80
CA HIS A 237 24.68 5.32 8.12
C HIS A 237 25.95 5.74 7.35
N PRO A 238 25.85 6.11 6.06
CA PRO A 238 27.01 6.35 5.21
C PRO A 238 27.88 7.54 5.64
N SER A 239 27.32 8.48 6.42
CA SER A 239 28.02 9.71 6.83
C SER A 239 28.17 9.90 8.34
N LEU A 240 27.67 8.97 9.16
CA LEU A 240 27.67 9.13 10.62
C LEU A 240 28.18 7.87 11.31
N ALA A 241 28.97 8.04 12.36
CA ALA A 241 29.49 6.96 13.18
C ALA A 241 29.62 7.40 14.65
N PRO A 242 29.31 6.56 15.66
CA PRO A 242 28.54 5.33 15.52
C PRO A 242 27.07 5.64 15.23
N PHE A 243 26.55 5.05 14.16
CA PHE A 243 25.17 5.17 13.72
C PHE A 243 24.82 3.89 12.96
N GLU A 244 24.74 2.79 13.71
CA GLU A 244 24.64 1.42 13.19
C GLU A 244 24.19 0.46 14.30
N SER A 245 24.12 -0.84 14.01
CA SER A 245 23.84 -1.86 15.03
C SER A 245 25.11 -2.50 15.60
N PHE A 246 25.05 -2.84 16.88
CA PHE A 246 26.12 -3.48 17.63
C PHE A 246 25.61 -4.77 18.28
N LYS A 247 26.47 -5.77 18.41
CA LYS A 247 26.17 -6.96 19.22
C LYS A 247 26.20 -6.64 20.72
N ALA A 248 25.26 -7.25 21.43
CA ALA A 248 25.23 -7.36 22.88
C ALA A 248 25.18 -8.84 23.29
N GLU A 249 25.05 -9.14 24.59
CA GLU A 249 25.08 -10.51 25.13
C GLU A 249 24.00 -11.42 24.51
N ASP A 250 22.78 -10.89 24.33
CA ASP A 250 21.58 -11.65 23.95
C ASP A 250 20.95 -11.21 22.62
N GLY A 251 21.60 -10.31 21.88
CA GLY A 251 21.06 -9.79 20.62
C GLY A 251 21.83 -8.62 20.02
N LYS A 252 21.11 -7.78 19.28
CA LYS A 252 21.64 -6.54 18.68
C LYS A 252 20.82 -5.33 19.11
N LEU A 253 21.52 -4.22 19.30
CA LEU A 253 20.91 -2.90 19.49
C LEU A 253 21.48 -1.89 18.48
N VAL A 254 20.66 -0.94 18.09
CA VAL A 254 21.08 0.24 17.32
C VAL A 254 21.49 1.34 18.29
N ILE A 255 22.61 1.99 18.01
CA ILE A 255 23.04 3.21 18.70
C ILE A 255 23.28 4.28 17.64
N ALA A 256 22.65 5.44 17.83
CA ALA A 256 22.72 6.58 16.90
C ALA A 256 23.30 7.81 17.59
N ALA A 257 24.63 7.85 17.72
CA ALA A 257 25.37 8.99 18.23
C ALA A 257 25.87 9.86 17.06
N GLY A 258 24.92 10.58 16.43
CA GLY A 258 25.16 11.33 15.18
C GLY A 258 26.00 12.61 15.30
N ASN A 259 26.55 12.94 16.47
CA ASN A 259 27.44 14.08 16.66
C ASN A 259 28.40 13.83 17.82
N ASP A 260 29.41 14.68 17.97
CA ASP A 260 30.48 14.50 18.97
C ASP A 260 29.97 14.59 20.41
N THR A 261 28.95 15.39 20.69
CA THR A 261 28.31 15.46 22.02
C THR A 261 27.63 14.14 22.37
N LEU A 262 26.84 13.58 21.46
CA LEU A 262 26.19 12.28 21.67
C LEU A 262 27.22 11.15 21.76
N PHE A 263 28.33 11.25 21.04
CA PHE A 263 29.42 10.26 21.12
C PHE A 263 30.08 10.27 22.50
N LEU A 264 30.33 11.45 23.07
CA LEU A 264 30.87 11.59 24.42
C LEU A 264 29.90 11.02 25.47
N LEU A 265 28.61 11.38 25.40
CA LEU A 265 27.58 10.86 26.32
C LEU A 265 27.47 9.34 26.22
N MET A 266 27.47 8.80 25.00
CA MET A 266 27.46 7.36 24.76
C MET A 266 28.68 6.68 25.36
N ALA A 267 29.88 7.20 25.10
CA ALA A 267 31.12 6.64 25.61
C ALA A 267 31.13 6.61 27.15
N ASP A 268 30.60 7.65 27.80
CA ASP A 268 30.48 7.70 29.25
C ASP A 268 29.44 6.69 29.77
N ALA A 269 28.25 6.64 29.16
CA ALA A 269 27.16 5.73 29.53
C ALA A 269 27.58 4.25 29.49
N ILE A 270 28.40 3.85 28.52
CA ILE A 270 28.91 2.47 28.41
C ILE A 270 30.17 2.22 29.27
N GLY A 271 30.60 3.19 30.08
CA GLY A 271 31.78 3.08 30.95
C GLY A 271 33.12 3.13 30.21
N ALA A 272 33.14 3.74 29.02
CA ALA A 272 34.30 3.78 28.13
C ALA A 272 34.64 5.21 27.68
N SER A 273 34.60 6.18 28.59
CA SER A 273 34.81 7.61 28.28
C SER A 273 36.14 7.89 27.57
N ARG A 274 37.16 7.01 27.71
CA ARG A 274 38.42 7.09 26.95
C ARG A 274 38.24 7.00 25.43
N LEU A 275 37.18 6.32 24.96
CA LEU A 275 36.87 6.17 23.54
C LEU A 275 36.61 7.53 22.87
N ALA A 276 36.00 8.47 23.61
CA ALA A 276 35.75 9.84 23.13
C ALA A 276 37.02 10.68 22.94
N PHE A 277 38.12 10.29 23.60
CA PHE A 277 39.42 10.99 23.54
C PHE A 277 40.47 10.24 22.69
N ASP A 278 40.11 9.11 22.11
CA ASP A 278 40.99 8.40 21.18
C ASP A 278 41.20 9.25 19.91
N PRO A 279 42.44 9.53 19.48
CA PRO A 279 42.71 10.30 18.27
C PRO A 279 42.04 9.74 17.01
N ARG A 280 41.68 8.44 16.99
CA ARG A 280 40.96 7.79 15.88
C ARG A 280 39.46 8.14 15.85
N PHE A 281 38.87 8.62 16.94
CA PHE A 281 37.42 8.74 17.10
C PHE A 281 36.93 10.14 17.53
N ILE A 282 37.85 11.10 17.68
CA ILE A 282 37.56 12.42 18.25
C ILE A 282 36.54 13.24 17.43
N THR A 283 36.50 13.08 16.10
CA THR A 283 35.50 13.73 15.22
C THR A 283 34.69 12.68 14.46
N ASN A 284 33.49 13.05 14.01
CA ASN A 284 32.65 12.19 13.17
C ASN A 284 33.40 11.64 11.94
N ASP A 285 34.15 12.49 11.23
CA ASP A 285 34.88 12.06 10.02
C ASP A 285 35.92 10.99 10.34
N LEU A 286 36.64 11.16 11.46
CA LEU A 286 37.60 10.16 11.93
C LEU A 286 36.89 8.87 12.37
N ARG A 287 35.73 8.96 13.02
CA ARG A 287 34.90 7.78 13.34
C ARG A 287 34.42 7.06 12.09
N CYS A 288 34.01 7.77 11.05
CA CYS A 288 33.63 7.18 9.78
C CYS A 288 34.81 6.48 9.09
N GLN A 289 35.99 7.10 9.07
CA GLN A 289 37.21 6.52 8.50
C GLN A 289 37.70 5.29 9.27
N ASN A 290 37.57 5.30 10.59
CA ASN A 290 38.03 4.23 11.49
C ASN A 290 36.89 3.33 11.99
N ARG A 291 35.75 3.28 11.27
CA ARG A 291 34.53 2.58 11.71
C ARG A 291 34.77 1.12 12.13
N PRO A 292 35.52 0.29 11.37
CA PRO A 292 35.75 -1.10 11.79
C PRO A 292 36.39 -1.20 13.19
N ALA A 293 37.36 -0.33 13.49
CA ALA A 293 38.02 -0.30 14.79
C ALA A 293 37.09 0.24 15.89
N LEU A 294 36.24 1.22 15.58
CA LEU A 294 35.24 1.74 16.51
C LEU A 294 34.22 0.66 16.89
N VAL A 295 33.72 -0.09 15.91
CA VAL A 295 32.77 -1.17 16.11
C VAL A 295 33.37 -2.27 16.97
N GLU A 296 34.62 -2.68 16.73
CA GLU A 296 35.30 -3.68 17.54
C GLU A 296 35.39 -3.27 19.02
N GLU A 297 35.79 -2.02 19.30
CA GLU A 297 35.85 -1.52 20.68
C GLU A 297 34.47 -1.43 21.34
N MET A 298 33.46 -0.97 20.60
CA MET A 298 32.10 -0.90 21.11
C MET A 298 31.53 -2.30 21.40
N GLU A 299 31.65 -3.25 20.47
CA GLU A 299 31.15 -4.62 20.67
C GLU A 299 31.89 -5.34 21.82
N ARG A 300 33.18 -5.07 22.04
CA ARG A 300 33.94 -5.62 23.18
C ARG A 300 33.31 -5.25 24.53
N ILE A 301 32.67 -4.08 24.63
CA ILE A 301 31.98 -3.61 25.84
C ILE A 301 30.54 -4.10 25.84
N LEU A 302 29.81 -3.86 24.75
CA LEU A 302 28.37 -4.09 24.65
C LEU A 302 28.02 -5.58 24.77
N THR A 303 28.91 -6.50 24.41
CA THR A 303 28.69 -7.95 24.57
C THR A 303 28.72 -8.43 26.02
N THR A 304 29.07 -7.58 26.99
CA THR A 304 29.17 -7.96 28.42
C THR A 304 27.85 -7.92 29.18
N ARG A 305 26.80 -7.35 28.59
CA ARG A 305 25.47 -7.18 29.19
C ARG A 305 24.38 -7.36 28.13
N PRO A 306 23.13 -7.66 28.52
CA PRO A 306 22.03 -7.82 27.58
C PRO A 306 21.61 -6.48 26.96
N VAL A 307 20.94 -6.54 25.81
CA VAL A 307 20.47 -5.37 25.05
C VAL A 307 19.71 -4.37 25.93
N GLN A 308 18.78 -4.86 26.75
CA GLN A 308 17.92 -3.99 27.56
C GLN A 308 18.72 -3.15 28.57
N HIS A 309 19.79 -3.71 29.15
CA HIS A 309 20.65 -2.99 30.08
C HIS A 309 21.27 -1.75 29.44
N TRP A 310 21.81 -1.90 28.23
CA TRP A 310 22.40 -0.78 27.49
C TRP A 310 21.36 0.22 27.03
N VAL A 311 20.19 -0.25 26.60
CA VAL A 311 19.08 0.62 26.19
C VAL A 311 18.62 1.49 27.35
N ASP A 312 18.53 0.94 28.57
CA ASP A 312 18.13 1.71 29.75
C ASP A 312 19.19 2.79 30.07
N LEU A 313 20.47 2.43 30.15
CA LEU A 313 21.57 3.37 30.42
C LEU A 313 21.69 4.48 29.36
N LEU A 314 21.63 4.11 28.07
CA LEU A 314 21.76 5.08 26.98
C LEU A 314 20.57 6.06 26.94
N ASN A 315 19.36 5.58 27.24
CA ASN A 315 18.19 6.46 27.32
C ASN A 315 18.24 7.41 28.52
N GLU A 316 18.77 6.98 29.68
CA GLU A 316 18.99 7.84 30.83
C GLU A 316 19.89 9.04 30.49
N GLU A 317 20.91 8.82 29.65
CA GLU A 317 21.83 9.86 29.16
C GLU A 317 21.37 10.58 27.89
N GLY A 318 20.17 10.25 27.38
CA GLY A 318 19.60 10.90 26.19
C GLY A 318 20.26 10.52 24.86
N VAL A 319 20.96 9.39 24.80
CA VAL A 319 21.57 8.85 23.58
C VAL A 319 20.54 8.00 22.81
N PRO A 320 20.21 8.34 21.55
CA PRO A 320 19.25 7.58 20.77
C PRO A 320 19.70 6.12 20.55
N CYS A 321 18.90 5.18 21.02
CA CYS A 321 19.15 3.75 20.89
C CYS A 321 17.85 2.93 20.83
N SER A 322 17.93 1.69 20.33
CA SER A 322 16.78 0.77 20.31
C SER A 322 17.23 -0.67 20.11
N PRO A 323 16.55 -1.68 20.69
CA PRO A 323 16.67 -3.05 20.21
C PRO A 323 16.20 -3.16 18.75
N ILE A 324 16.71 -4.15 18.01
CA ILE A 324 16.14 -4.54 16.71
C ILE A 324 14.97 -5.50 16.96
N ASN A 325 13.74 -4.99 16.83
CA ASN A 325 12.53 -5.74 17.14
C ASN A 325 12.06 -6.65 16.00
N THR A 326 11.55 -7.82 16.36
CA THR A 326 10.74 -8.71 15.51
C THR A 326 9.25 -8.32 15.55
N ILE A 327 8.46 -8.83 14.60
CA ILE A 327 7.03 -8.46 14.46
C ILE A 327 6.19 -8.85 15.70
N ASP A 328 6.51 -9.95 16.38
CA ASP A 328 5.83 -10.35 17.62
C ASP A 328 5.98 -9.29 18.73
N LYS A 329 7.14 -8.61 18.80
CA LYS A 329 7.36 -7.52 19.76
C LYS A 329 6.54 -6.28 19.44
N LEU A 330 6.26 -6.01 18.17
CA LEU A 330 5.47 -4.83 17.75
C LEU A 330 4.02 -4.93 18.22
N LEU A 331 3.42 -6.13 18.18
CA LEU A 331 2.01 -6.33 18.57
C LEU A 331 1.74 -5.96 20.02
N ASP A 332 2.76 -6.07 20.88
CA ASP A 332 2.68 -5.74 22.30
C ASP A 332 3.47 -4.49 22.71
N HIS A 333 4.01 -3.75 21.74
CA HIS A 333 4.84 -2.58 21.99
C HIS A 333 4.06 -1.46 22.72
N PRO A 334 4.55 -0.96 23.87
CA PRO A 334 3.80 -0.02 24.71
C PRO A 334 3.48 1.29 23.97
N GLN A 335 4.45 1.84 23.21
CA GLN A 335 4.23 3.04 22.40
C GLN A 335 3.20 2.84 21.29
N LEU A 336 3.19 1.69 20.60
CA LEU A 336 2.22 1.44 19.52
C LEU A 336 0.81 1.26 20.08
N LYS A 337 0.67 0.61 21.24
CA LYS A 337 -0.60 0.52 21.97
C LYS A 337 -1.09 1.90 22.41
N ALA A 338 -0.22 2.70 23.05
CA ALA A 338 -0.55 4.06 23.49
C ALA A 338 -0.92 4.98 22.31
N ARG A 339 -0.35 4.71 21.13
CA ARG A 339 -0.65 5.42 19.89
C ARG A 339 -1.81 4.82 19.08
N ASN A 340 -2.50 3.80 19.59
CA ASN A 340 -3.58 3.09 18.88
C ASN A 340 -3.17 2.66 17.46
N MET A 341 -1.98 2.07 17.36
CA MET A 341 -1.41 1.56 16.09
C MET A 341 -1.58 0.06 15.93
N ILE A 342 -2.03 -0.65 16.96
CA ILE A 342 -2.40 -2.07 16.86
C ILE A 342 -3.92 -2.13 16.98
N VAL A 343 -4.60 -2.18 15.84
CA VAL A 343 -6.06 -2.26 15.75
C VAL A 343 -6.51 -3.68 15.42
N GLN A 344 -7.80 -3.94 15.61
CA GLN A 344 -8.41 -5.22 15.25
C GLN A 344 -9.23 -5.08 13.97
N VAL A 345 -9.14 -6.05 13.09
CA VAL A 345 -10.01 -6.22 11.94
C VAL A 345 -10.80 -7.52 12.11
N GLN A 346 -12.09 -7.46 11.84
CA GLN A 346 -12.98 -8.59 11.89
C GLN A 346 -12.62 -9.57 10.77
N GLY A 347 -12.24 -10.79 11.14
CA GLY A 347 -12.21 -11.92 10.22
C GLY A 347 -13.53 -12.70 10.25
N SER A 348 -13.60 -13.74 9.43
CA SER A 348 -14.75 -14.63 9.34
C SER A 348 -15.17 -15.22 10.70
N ALA A 349 -16.45 -15.62 10.79
CA ALA A 349 -17.05 -16.24 11.97
C ALA A 349 -16.89 -15.44 13.29
N GLY A 350 -16.71 -14.11 13.21
CA GLY A 350 -16.59 -13.27 14.39
C GLY A 350 -15.19 -13.31 15.03
N LYS A 351 -14.17 -13.92 14.40
CA LYS A 351 -12.79 -13.95 14.94
C LYS A 351 -11.96 -12.76 14.45
N PRO A 352 -11.64 -11.77 15.31
CA PRO A 352 -10.81 -10.66 14.91
C PRO A 352 -9.32 -11.06 14.85
N PHE A 353 -8.55 -10.29 14.08
CA PHE A 353 -7.09 -10.37 14.04
C PHE A 353 -6.47 -8.97 14.12
N ARG A 354 -5.20 -8.88 14.50
CA ARG A 354 -4.49 -7.60 14.74
C ARG A 354 -3.77 -7.11 13.48
N THR A 355 -3.81 -5.81 13.23
CA THR A 355 -3.08 -5.16 12.13
C THR A 355 -2.71 -3.71 12.49
N ALA A 356 -1.98 -3.03 11.61
CA ALA A 356 -1.59 -1.64 11.78
C ALA A 356 -2.80 -0.69 11.68
N GLY A 357 -2.92 0.21 12.64
CA GLY A 357 -3.91 1.30 12.66
C GLY A 357 -3.52 2.47 11.76
N ASN A 358 -4.24 3.58 11.88
CA ASN A 358 -3.94 4.80 11.13
C ASN A 358 -2.86 5.64 11.84
N PRO A 359 -1.70 5.91 11.20
CA PRO A 359 -0.64 6.72 11.79
C PRO A 359 -0.95 8.22 11.85
N ILE A 360 -1.99 8.70 11.17
CA ILE A 360 -2.38 10.12 11.13
C ILE A 360 -3.23 10.44 12.36
N LYS A 361 -2.65 11.14 13.34
CA LYS A 361 -3.29 11.45 14.63
C LYS A 361 -3.69 12.92 14.67
N MET A 362 -5.00 13.19 14.63
CA MET A 362 -5.55 14.55 14.57
C MET A 362 -6.29 14.90 15.85
N THR A 363 -5.86 15.97 16.53
CA THR A 363 -6.54 16.50 17.71
C THR A 363 -7.99 16.84 17.39
N GLY A 364 -8.92 16.40 18.24
CA GLY A 364 -10.36 16.68 18.10
C GLY A 364 -11.11 15.78 17.12
N ARG A 365 -10.50 14.66 16.67
CA ARG A 365 -11.16 13.62 15.87
C ARG A 365 -11.01 12.25 16.51
N VAL A 366 -11.93 11.34 16.20
CA VAL A 366 -11.89 9.95 16.70
C VAL A 366 -10.73 9.21 16.08
N ASP A 367 -9.96 8.52 16.92
CA ASP A 367 -8.96 7.56 16.46
C ASP A 367 -9.67 6.22 16.14
N LEU A 368 -9.32 5.61 15.01
CA LEU A 368 -10.02 4.42 14.49
C LEU A 368 -9.89 3.21 15.40
N GLY A 369 -10.92 2.38 15.47
CA GLY A 369 -10.83 1.08 16.15
C GLY A 369 -10.82 1.18 17.69
N SER A 370 -11.32 2.27 18.27
CA SER A 370 -11.53 2.40 19.71
C SER A 370 -12.63 1.43 20.19
N GLY A 371 -12.26 0.18 20.47
CA GLY A 371 -13.10 -0.80 21.16
C GLY A 371 -13.87 -1.80 20.30
N THR A 372 -13.96 -1.59 18.98
CA THR A 372 -14.65 -2.51 18.05
C THR A 372 -13.76 -2.87 16.87
N PRO A 373 -13.69 -4.16 16.47
CA PRO A 373 -13.00 -4.57 15.25
C PRO A 373 -13.54 -3.85 14.02
N LEU A 374 -12.63 -3.36 13.19
CA LEU A 374 -12.94 -2.76 11.88
C LEU A 374 -13.40 -3.86 10.91
N VAL A 375 -14.27 -3.56 9.97
CA VAL A 375 -14.86 -4.57 9.07
C VAL A 375 -14.45 -4.30 7.63
N ALA A 376 -13.99 -5.34 6.93
CA ALA A 376 -13.83 -5.31 5.48
C ALA A 376 -15.06 -5.93 4.81
N PRO A 377 -15.45 -5.49 3.61
CA PRO A 377 -16.69 -5.91 2.99
C PRO A 377 -16.60 -7.32 2.40
N GLY A 378 -17.63 -8.12 2.61
CA GLY A 378 -17.92 -9.30 1.80
C GLY A 378 -18.11 -8.92 0.33
N LEU A 379 -17.86 -9.87 -0.59
CA LEU A 379 -17.94 -9.62 -2.03
C LEU A 379 -19.36 -9.17 -2.43
N GLY A 380 -19.48 -7.95 -2.93
CA GLY A 380 -20.76 -7.36 -3.34
C GLY A 380 -21.75 -7.10 -2.20
N GLN A 381 -21.30 -7.16 -0.95
CA GLN A 381 -22.15 -7.07 0.25
C GLN A 381 -23.07 -5.84 0.25
N HIS A 382 -22.63 -4.73 -0.34
CA HIS A 382 -23.30 -3.44 -0.24
C HIS A 382 -24.13 -3.08 -1.47
N ARG A 383 -24.24 -3.97 -2.46
CA ARG A 383 -24.92 -3.68 -3.73
C ARG A 383 -26.36 -3.17 -3.55
N GLN A 384 -27.15 -3.82 -2.70
CA GLN A 384 -28.55 -3.44 -2.50
C GLN A 384 -28.66 -2.06 -1.81
N ALA A 385 -27.87 -1.83 -0.76
CA ALA A 385 -27.86 -0.56 -0.04
C ALA A 385 -27.48 0.62 -0.95
N ILE A 386 -26.45 0.44 -1.78
CA ILE A 386 -26.01 1.44 -2.78
C ILE A 386 -27.12 1.70 -3.80
N LEU A 387 -27.80 0.65 -4.29
CA LEU A 387 -28.92 0.80 -5.22
C LEU A 387 -30.08 1.57 -4.59
N ASP A 388 -30.47 1.23 -3.36
CA ASP A 388 -31.58 1.87 -2.67
C ASP A 388 -31.31 3.36 -2.43
N GLU A 389 -30.07 3.72 -2.08
CA GLU A 389 -29.64 5.09 -1.91
C GLU A 389 -29.74 5.90 -3.22
N LEU A 390 -29.17 5.38 -4.31
CA LEU A 390 -29.23 6.05 -5.62
C LEU A 390 -30.69 6.22 -6.10
N MET A 391 -31.54 5.23 -5.81
CA MET A 391 -32.95 5.25 -6.20
C MET A 391 -33.77 6.22 -5.35
N ALA A 392 -33.46 6.37 -4.07
CA ALA A 392 -34.09 7.35 -3.19
C ALA A 392 -33.81 8.79 -3.65
N ARG A 393 -32.63 9.05 -4.23
CA ARG A 393 -32.23 10.38 -4.71
C ARG A 393 -32.79 10.71 -6.10
N HIS A 394 -32.93 9.71 -6.97
CA HIS A 394 -33.32 9.92 -8.38
C HIS A 394 -34.76 9.51 -8.72
N GLY A 395 -35.53 9.01 -7.75
CA GLY A 395 -36.84 8.40 -8.02
C GLY A 395 -36.67 7.02 -8.70
N SER A 396 -37.59 6.11 -8.44
CA SER A 396 -37.46 4.71 -8.87
C SER A 396 -37.31 4.56 -10.38
N TYR A 397 -36.27 3.84 -10.82
CA TYR A 397 -36.11 3.26 -12.16
C TYR A 397 -37.40 2.58 -12.61
N CYS A 398 -37.99 3.06 -13.71
CA CYS A 398 -38.98 2.28 -14.43
C CYS A 398 -38.26 1.04 -15.00
N LEU A 399 -38.54 -0.13 -14.43
CA LEU A 399 -38.31 -1.38 -15.14
C LEU A 399 -38.97 -1.24 -16.53
N PRO A 400 -38.30 -1.58 -17.64
CA PRO A 400 -38.94 -1.57 -18.94
C PRO A 400 -40.18 -2.47 -18.86
N SER A 401 -41.35 -1.85 -19.00
CA SER A 401 -42.61 -2.57 -19.00
C SER A 401 -42.57 -3.60 -20.11
N THR A 402 -42.75 -4.87 -19.76
CA THR A 402 -42.92 -5.96 -20.72
C THR A 402 -44.04 -5.57 -21.68
N PRO A 403 -43.82 -5.51 -23.01
CA PRO A 403 -44.89 -5.25 -23.94
C PRO A 403 -45.81 -6.47 -23.96
N GLY A 404 -46.93 -6.42 -23.22
CA GLY A 404 -47.86 -7.55 -23.17
C GLY A 404 -49.02 -7.51 -22.18
N GLN A 405 -49.17 -6.49 -21.33
CA GLN A 405 -50.33 -6.39 -20.42
C GLN A 405 -50.92 -4.98 -20.34
N ALA A 406 -51.28 -4.42 -21.50
CA ALA A 406 -52.25 -3.33 -21.57
C ALA A 406 -53.55 -3.90 -22.17
N GLY A 407 -54.31 -4.62 -21.36
CA GLY A 407 -55.56 -5.22 -21.77
C GLY A 407 -56.40 -5.69 -20.59
N LYS A 408 -57.44 -4.90 -20.28
CA LYS A 408 -58.56 -5.16 -19.35
C LYS A 408 -58.34 -4.78 -17.89
N ALA A 409 -58.59 -3.50 -17.60
CA ALA A 409 -59.22 -3.10 -16.34
C ALA A 409 -60.28 -2.02 -16.61
N ARG A 410 -61.49 -2.45 -16.99
CA ARG A 410 -62.72 -1.68 -16.77
C ARG A 410 -63.83 -2.63 -16.29
N SER A 411 -64.48 -2.19 -15.23
CA SER A 411 -65.74 -2.64 -14.60
C SER A 411 -65.77 -4.02 -13.91
N ALA A 412 -65.77 -4.00 -12.57
CA ALA A 412 -66.88 -4.54 -11.77
C ALA A 412 -66.75 -4.09 -10.31
N LYS A 413 -67.82 -3.48 -9.79
CA LYS A 413 -68.08 -3.24 -8.36
C LYS A 413 -68.69 -4.51 -7.74
N ALA A 414 -68.48 -4.63 -6.42
CA ALA A 414 -69.32 -5.31 -5.41
C ALA A 414 -69.15 -6.83 -5.19
N GLY A 415 -69.13 -7.20 -3.89
CA GLY A 415 -69.22 -8.57 -3.37
C GLY A 415 -68.01 -8.94 -2.50
N ALA A 416 -67.93 -8.49 -1.25
CA ALA A 416 -68.43 -9.20 -0.07
C ALA A 416 -67.65 -10.49 0.26
N THR A 417 -66.91 -10.37 1.36
CA THR A 417 -66.27 -11.37 2.21
C THR A 417 -67.08 -12.66 2.44
N SER A 418 -66.43 -13.83 2.32
CA SER A 418 -66.56 -14.91 3.32
C SER A 418 -65.59 -16.09 3.06
N SER A 419 -64.95 -16.52 4.16
CA SER A 419 -64.64 -17.89 4.57
C SER A 419 -63.98 -18.91 3.62
N GLY A 420 -62.94 -19.58 4.12
CA GLY A 420 -62.64 -20.95 3.70
C GLY A 420 -61.23 -21.45 4.00
N GLN A 421 -61.05 -22.07 5.18
CA GLN A 421 -59.88 -22.86 5.56
C GLN A 421 -59.71 -24.13 4.71
N ARG A 422 -58.46 -24.64 4.67
CA ARG A 422 -57.95 -26.05 4.70
C ARG A 422 -56.86 -26.26 3.63
N GLN A 423 -55.60 -26.48 4.00
CA GLN A 423 -54.94 -27.73 4.45
C GLN A 423 -54.90 -28.87 3.41
N GLY A 424 -53.68 -29.41 3.20
CA GLY A 424 -53.39 -30.67 2.50
C GLY A 424 -52.23 -30.49 1.50
N ALA A 425 -50.96 -30.69 1.85
CA ALA A 425 -50.23 -31.96 2.09
C ALA A 425 -49.80 -32.69 0.80
N GLN A 426 -48.48 -32.89 0.67
CA GLN A 426 -47.74 -34.02 0.03
C GLN A 426 -48.06 -34.36 -1.43
N SER A 427 -47.22 -34.91 -2.28
CA SER A 427 -45.80 -35.28 -2.41
C SER A 427 -45.68 -35.65 -3.91
N ASP A 428 -44.49 -35.62 -4.50
CA ASP A 428 -43.96 -36.80 -5.23
C ASP A 428 -42.69 -36.48 -6.03
N GLN A 429 -41.78 -37.44 -5.89
CA GLN A 429 -40.51 -37.60 -6.54
C GLN A 429 -40.68 -38.19 -7.96
N ALA A 430 -39.73 -37.89 -8.84
CA ALA A 430 -38.98 -38.82 -9.72
C ALA A 430 -38.42 -37.99 -10.91
N ALA A 431 -37.11 -37.80 -11.08
CA ALA A 431 -36.02 -38.74 -11.37
C ALA A 431 -35.81 -39.04 -12.87
N MET A 432 -34.51 -39.20 -13.21
CA MET A 432 -33.87 -39.65 -14.45
C MET A 432 -33.56 -38.58 -15.51
N ALA A 433 -32.30 -38.15 -15.72
CA ALA A 433 -31.05 -38.85 -16.09
C ALA A 433 -30.79 -38.83 -17.61
N ARG A 434 -29.62 -38.31 -18.02
CA ARG A 434 -28.72 -38.92 -19.02
C ARG A 434 -27.35 -38.24 -19.02
N GLN A 435 -26.33 -39.10 -18.92
CA GLN A 435 -24.89 -38.86 -19.04
C GLN A 435 -24.46 -38.76 -20.52
N GLU A 436 -23.26 -38.21 -20.74
CA GLU A 436 -22.09 -38.79 -21.47
C GLU A 436 -21.22 -37.63 -21.99
N SER A 437 -20.08 -37.33 -21.35
CA SER A 437 -18.73 -37.92 -21.49
C SER A 437 -17.96 -37.47 -22.74
N CYS A 438 -16.81 -36.82 -22.53
CA CYS A 438 -15.60 -37.05 -23.34
C CYS A 438 -14.35 -36.48 -22.63
N LYS A 439 -13.37 -37.36 -22.35
CA LYS A 439 -12.00 -37.06 -21.91
C LYS A 439 -11.05 -38.00 -22.66
N ALA A 440 -9.79 -37.56 -22.77
CA ALA A 440 -8.63 -38.15 -23.48
C ALA A 440 -8.63 -37.86 -24.99
N SER A 441 -7.54 -37.48 -25.66
CA SER A 441 -6.10 -37.71 -25.50
C SER A 441 -5.34 -36.63 -26.31
N GLY A 442 -4.11 -36.22 -25.97
CA GLY A 442 -2.92 -36.88 -26.52
C GLY A 442 -1.82 -35.84 -26.85
N SER A 443 -0.57 -36.25 -26.60
CA SER A 443 0.68 -35.50 -26.74
C SER A 443 1.15 -35.41 -28.20
N ALA A 444 1.84 -34.32 -28.58
CA ALA A 444 2.92 -34.38 -29.58
C ALA A 444 3.89 -33.18 -29.45
N ALA A 445 5.16 -33.51 -29.25
CA ALA A 445 6.29 -32.61 -29.37
C ALA A 445 6.62 -32.32 -30.85
N THR A 446 7.20 -31.16 -31.14
CA THR A 446 7.96 -30.96 -32.39
C THR A 446 9.22 -30.13 -32.10
N ARG A 447 10.36 -30.76 -32.34
CA ARG A 447 11.70 -30.18 -32.47
C ARG A 447 11.77 -29.29 -33.72
N ILE A 448 12.45 -28.16 -33.63
CA ILE A 448 13.19 -27.58 -34.76
C ILE A 448 14.64 -27.37 -34.32
N LYS A 449 15.57 -27.86 -35.14
CA LYS A 449 17.03 -27.74 -35.06
C LYS A 449 17.52 -26.86 -36.22
N GLY A 450 18.60 -26.12 -35.98
CA GLY A 450 19.62 -25.69 -36.97
C GLY A 450 19.37 -24.32 -37.62
N GLY A 451 20.34 -23.41 -37.81
CA GLY A 451 21.81 -23.38 -37.63
C GLY A 451 22.27 -21.91 -37.52
N GLN A 452 23.41 -21.59 -36.86
CA GLN A 452 24.75 -21.35 -37.44
C GLN A 452 24.73 -20.36 -38.64
N SER A 453 25.54 -19.30 -38.75
CA SER A 453 26.89 -18.99 -38.23
C SER A 453 27.34 -17.56 -38.61
N ALA A 454 28.30 -16.99 -37.86
CA ALA A 454 29.48 -16.14 -38.21
C ALA A 454 29.34 -15.02 -39.28
N SER A 455 30.01 -13.88 -39.30
CA SER A 455 31.24 -13.26 -38.74
C SER A 455 31.04 -11.72 -38.88
N ASP A 456 31.73 -10.77 -38.24
CA ASP A 456 33.16 -10.48 -38.41
C ASP A 456 33.67 -9.42 -37.42
N LYS A 457 34.99 -9.52 -37.18
CA LYS A 457 35.86 -8.65 -36.41
C LYS A 457 36.26 -7.38 -37.19
N GLN A 458 36.55 -6.29 -36.46
CA GLN A 458 37.66 -5.30 -36.62
C GLN A 458 37.28 -4.01 -35.85
N GLY A 459 38.11 -3.33 -35.04
CA GLY A 459 39.52 -3.46 -34.71
C GLY A 459 39.91 -2.61 -33.48
N GLN A 460 41.08 -2.93 -32.90
CA GLN A 460 41.85 -2.14 -31.92
C GLN A 460 42.56 -0.98 -32.66
N ALA A 461 42.69 0.27 -32.16
CA ALA A 461 43.65 0.81 -31.17
C ALA A 461 43.92 2.32 -31.55
N PRO A 462 44.69 3.15 -30.81
CA PRO A 462 45.06 3.16 -29.40
C PRO A 462 44.83 4.53 -28.69
N ALA A 463 45.12 4.50 -27.38
CA ALA A 463 45.18 5.59 -26.42
C ALA A 463 46.10 6.77 -26.79
N ARG A 464 45.71 7.97 -26.36
CA ARG A 464 46.57 9.16 -26.30
C ARG A 464 47.00 9.42 -24.86
N ASP A 465 48.32 9.37 -24.71
CA ASP A 465 49.16 9.83 -23.62
C ASP A 465 49.04 11.36 -23.45
N LEU A 466 48.79 11.83 -22.23
CA LEU A 466 48.90 13.24 -21.86
C LEU A 466 49.90 13.34 -20.69
N GLY A 467 51.07 13.86 -21.05
CA GLY A 467 52.27 13.86 -20.22
C GLY A 467 52.19 14.72 -18.96
N LYS A 468 52.91 14.23 -17.95
CA LYS A 468 53.36 14.94 -16.76
C LYS A 468 54.27 16.11 -17.14
N ARG A 469 54.05 17.28 -16.54
CA ARG A 469 55.10 18.28 -16.26
C ARG A 469 55.35 18.31 -14.76
N VAL A 470 56.54 17.85 -14.35
CA VAL A 470 57.11 18.09 -13.02
C VAL A 470 58.33 18.97 -13.24
N GLY A 471 58.31 20.17 -12.65
CA GLY A 471 59.50 20.98 -12.44
C GLY A 471 60.17 20.56 -11.13
N LYS A 472 61.48 20.33 -11.19
CA LYS A 472 62.40 20.12 -10.06
C LYS A 472 63.60 21.05 -10.27
N PRO A 473 64.40 21.26 -9.21
CA PRO A 473 65.77 20.76 -9.29
C PRO A 473 65.96 19.47 -8.49
#